data_AF-A0A5B7C672-F1
#
_entry.id   AF-A0A5B7C672-F1
#
_cell.length_a   1.000
_cell.length_b   1.000
_cell.length_c   1.000
_cell.angle_alpha   90.00
_cell.angle_beta   90.00
_cell.angle_gamma   90.00
#
_symmetry.space_group_name_H-M   'P 1'
#
loop_
_entity.id
_entity.type
_entity.pdbx_description
1 polymer ?
#
loop_
_entity_poly.entity_id
_entity_poly.type
_entity_poly.pdbx_seq_one_letter_code
_entity_poly.pdbx_strand_id
1 'polypeptide(L)'
;FARKKRENKLHIQLRYIKSHTHTYIYTHHRTSWFLIFLIPGPVDRLLANQRKMEFALKKYFGYSAFRPYQKEIIEKILEGRDCLVVMATGSGKSLCYQVPPLIAKKTAVVISPLISLMQDQVMALKQRGIKAEYLSSAQTDSRAQSNAESGQFDILYMTPEKACSVAVSN
;
A
#
# COMPACT_ATOMS: atom_id res chain seq x y z
N PHE A 1 -11.81 14.92 -22.45
CA PHE A 1 -12.78 15.38 -21.44
C PHE A 1 -13.19 14.32 -20.40
N ALA A 2 -13.49 13.07 -20.77
CA ALA A 2 -13.86 12.01 -19.80
C ALA A 2 -12.75 11.60 -18.81
N ARG A 3 -11.47 11.67 -19.22
CA ARG A 3 -10.29 11.28 -18.41
C ARG A 3 -10.06 12.23 -17.22
N LYS A 4 -10.16 13.54 -17.48
CA LYS A 4 -10.00 14.62 -16.48
C LYS A 4 -11.12 14.62 -15.42
N LYS A 5 -12.33 14.18 -15.81
CA LYS A 5 -13.48 14.04 -14.90
C LYS A 5 -13.32 12.84 -13.94
N ARG A 6 -12.68 11.75 -14.39
CA ARG A 6 -12.33 10.59 -13.53
C ARG A 6 -11.19 10.91 -12.56
N GLU A 7 -10.18 11.64 -13.01
CA GLU A 7 -9.07 12.10 -12.15
C GLU A 7 -9.56 13.02 -11.03
N ASN A 8 -10.43 13.99 -11.33
CA ASN A 8 -11.04 14.85 -10.32
C ASN A 8 -11.94 14.07 -9.35
N LYS A 9 -12.69 13.08 -9.84
CA LYS A 9 -13.55 12.24 -8.98
C LYS A 9 -12.70 11.38 -8.04
N LEU A 10 -11.61 10.79 -8.52
CA LEU A 10 -10.62 10.09 -7.68
C LEU A 10 -10.00 11.04 -6.64
N HIS A 11 -9.58 12.25 -7.04
CA HIS A 11 -8.99 13.24 -6.14
C HIS A 11 -9.94 13.68 -5.02
N ILE A 12 -11.22 13.90 -5.31
CA ILE A 12 -12.22 14.29 -4.32
C ILE A 12 -12.51 13.13 -3.37
N GLN A 13 -12.58 11.90 -3.87
CA GLN A 13 -12.90 10.71 -3.08
C GLN A 13 -11.73 10.29 -2.16
N LEU A 14 -10.48 10.46 -2.62
CA LEU A 14 -9.27 10.25 -1.81
C LEU A 14 -9.13 11.25 -0.65
N ARG A 15 -9.66 12.49 -0.77
CA ARG A 15 -9.68 13.45 0.35
C ARG A 15 -10.60 13.03 1.49
N TYR A 16 -11.67 12.27 1.20
CA TYR A 16 -12.70 11.91 2.18
C TYR A 16 -12.32 10.68 3.00
N ILE A 17 -11.67 9.70 2.37
CA ILE A 17 -11.18 8.48 3.03
C ILE A 17 -9.97 8.77 3.97
N LYS A 18 -9.35 9.93 3.79
CA LYS A 18 -8.26 10.49 4.60
C LYS A 18 -8.54 10.59 6.11
N SER A 19 -9.81 10.53 6.54
CA SER A 19 -10.20 10.75 7.95
C SER A 19 -10.10 9.50 8.84
N HIS A 20 -10.08 8.28 8.29
CA HIS A 20 -10.21 7.06 9.10
C HIS A 20 -9.18 5.95 8.83
N THR A 21 -8.34 6.07 7.79
CA THR A 21 -7.36 5.02 7.43
C THR A 21 -6.08 5.61 6.84
N HIS A 22 -4.93 5.14 7.32
CA HIS A 22 -3.63 5.75 7.05
C HIS A 22 -2.83 4.93 6.02
N THR A 23 -3.00 5.19 4.71
CA THR A 23 -2.08 4.93 3.56
C THR A 23 -2.82 4.36 2.35
N TYR A 24 -2.65 4.95 1.15
CA TYR A 24 -3.24 4.47 -0.12
C TYR A 24 -2.21 4.38 -1.25
N ILE A 25 -2.10 3.21 -1.91
CA ILE A 25 -1.17 2.92 -3.01
C ILE A 25 -1.98 2.53 -4.25
N TYR A 26 -1.93 3.27 -5.35
CA TYR A 26 -2.68 2.91 -6.57
C TYR A 26 -1.81 2.16 -7.59
N THR A 27 -2.35 1.09 -8.19
CA THR A 27 -1.70 0.31 -9.25
C THR A 27 -2.63 0.23 -10.48
N HIS A 28 -2.07 0.18 -11.69
CA HIS A 28 -2.79 -0.11 -12.94
C HIS A 28 -1.88 -0.88 -13.89
N HIS A 29 -2.28 -2.07 -14.33
CA HIS A 29 -1.44 -2.89 -15.23
C HIS A 29 -1.95 -2.84 -16.68
N ARG A 30 -1.29 -2.00 -17.49
CA ARG A 30 -0.96 -2.29 -18.90
C ARG A 30 0.18 -1.42 -19.45
N THR A 31 0.46 -0.26 -18.86
CA THR A 31 1.68 0.54 -19.06
C THR A 31 1.96 1.36 -17.79
N SER A 32 3.15 1.22 -17.21
CA SER A 32 3.53 1.53 -15.82
C SER A 32 3.32 2.99 -15.37
N TRP A 33 2.43 3.21 -14.39
CA TRP A 33 2.36 4.43 -13.55
C TRP A 33 2.01 4.01 -12.11
N PHE A 34 2.85 4.30 -11.11
CA PHE A 34 2.57 4.06 -9.69
C PHE A 34 2.51 5.39 -8.94
N LEU A 35 1.38 5.64 -8.26
CA LEU A 35 1.18 6.81 -7.42
C LEU A 35 0.99 6.33 -5.98
N ILE A 36 1.93 6.69 -5.10
CA ILE A 36 1.93 6.34 -3.68
C ILE A 36 1.55 7.61 -2.90
N PHE A 37 0.38 7.60 -2.25
CA PHE A 37 -0.07 8.71 -1.39
C PHE A 37 0.06 8.32 0.09
N LEU A 38 0.84 9.11 0.84
CA LEU A 38 1.22 8.90 2.23
C LEU A 38 1.37 10.24 2.95
N ILE A 39 0.71 10.39 4.10
CA ILE A 39 0.65 11.66 4.85
C ILE A 39 0.83 11.37 6.35
N PRO A 40 1.21 12.37 7.16
CA PRO A 40 2.54 12.58 7.70
C PRO A 40 2.69 11.97 9.12
N GLY A 41 3.92 11.66 9.53
CA GLY A 41 4.25 11.31 10.91
C GLY A 41 5.59 11.93 11.29
N PRO A 42 5.83 12.26 12.58
CA PRO A 42 6.98 13.05 13.00
C PRO A 42 8.31 12.35 12.72
N VAL A 43 9.30 13.19 12.41
CA VAL A 43 10.53 12.92 11.63
C VAL A 43 11.68 12.32 12.46
N ASP A 44 11.51 12.06 13.76
CA ASP A 44 12.65 11.96 14.68
C ASP A 44 13.32 10.58 14.84
N ARG A 45 13.30 9.68 13.85
CA ARG A 45 13.85 8.31 14.02
C ARG A 45 14.58 7.66 12.82
N LEU A 46 15.24 8.43 11.96
CA LEU A 46 15.96 7.92 10.77
C LEU A 46 16.90 6.73 11.05
N LEU A 47 17.77 6.79 12.06
CA LEU A 47 18.70 5.69 12.39
C LEU A 47 18.00 4.44 12.95
N ALA A 48 16.93 4.63 13.75
CA ALA A 48 16.12 3.53 14.25
C ALA A 48 15.34 2.83 13.12
N ASN A 49 15.02 3.57 12.06
CA ASN A 49 14.33 3.04 10.90
C ASN A 49 15.24 2.19 10.03
N GLN A 50 16.54 2.53 9.90
CA GLN A 50 17.45 1.75 9.05
C GLN A 50 17.61 0.30 9.51
N ARG A 51 17.91 0.05 10.79
CA ARG A 51 18.00 -1.32 11.33
C ARG A 51 16.69 -2.09 11.19
N LYS A 52 15.55 -1.40 11.36
CA LYS A 52 14.22 -2.00 11.17
C LYS A 52 13.94 -2.36 9.72
N MET A 53 14.35 -1.51 8.76
CA MET A 53 14.24 -1.78 7.33
C MET A 53 15.02 -3.03 6.95
N GLU A 54 16.30 -3.11 7.34
CA GLU A 54 17.16 -4.25 7.05
C GLU A 54 16.63 -5.53 7.71
N PHE A 55 16.15 -5.44 8.96
CA PHE A 55 15.51 -6.56 9.64
C PHE A 55 14.25 -7.03 8.92
N ALA A 56 13.34 -6.14 8.54
CA ALA A 56 12.11 -6.48 7.83
C ALA A 56 12.41 -7.11 6.47
N LEU A 57 13.39 -6.57 5.74
CA LEU A 57 13.85 -7.10 4.47
C LEU A 57 14.35 -8.54 4.60
N LYS A 58 15.24 -8.79 5.57
CA LYS A 58 15.80 -10.12 5.80
C LYS A 58 14.73 -11.10 6.30
N LYS A 59 13.93 -10.69 7.29
CA LYS A 59 12.93 -11.54 7.94
C LYS A 59 11.81 -11.97 6.99
N TYR A 60 11.23 -11.02 6.26
CA TYR A 60 10.03 -11.28 5.47
C TYR A 60 10.32 -11.55 3.99
N PHE A 61 11.40 -11.00 3.45
CA PHE A 61 11.68 -11.07 2.01
C PHE A 61 12.95 -11.85 1.67
N GLY A 62 13.77 -12.21 2.67
CA GLY A 62 14.98 -13.01 2.48
C GLY A 62 16.14 -12.30 1.77
N TYR A 63 16.03 -10.98 1.53
CA TYR A 63 17.09 -10.21 0.89
C TYR A 63 18.08 -9.64 1.91
N SER A 64 19.35 -9.54 1.52
CA SER A 64 20.43 -9.02 2.36
C SER A 64 20.51 -7.49 2.38
N ALA A 65 20.12 -6.83 1.29
CA ALA A 65 20.18 -5.37 1.16
C ALA A 65 19.12 -4.84 0.18
N PHE A 66 18.68 -3.60 0.42
CA PHE A 66 17.90 -2.86 -0.55
C PHE A 66 18.76 -2.38 -1.71
N ARG A 67 18.18 -2.24 -2.89
CA ARG A 67 18.79 -1.40 -3.92
C ARG A 67 18.74 0.07 -3.48
N PRO A 68 19.72 0.92 -3.84
CA PRO A 68 19.82 2.28 -3.33
C PRO A 68 18.51 3.09 -3.47
N TYR A 69 17.88 3.03 -4.64
CA TYR A 69 16.60 3.71 -4.91
C TYR A 69 15.43 3.20 -4.05
N GLN A 70 15.42 1.91 -3.65
CA GLN A 70 14.33 1.36 -2.84
C GLN A 70 14.41 1.93 -1.43
N LYS A 71 15.63 1.98 -0.88
CA LYS A 71 15.89 2.55 0.44
C LYS A 71 15.43 4.00 0.50
N GLU A 72 15.83 4.82 -0.47
CA GLU A 72 15.45 6.23 -0.53
C GLU A 72 13.92 6.41 -0.61
N ILE A 73 13.22 5.61 -1.42
CA ILE A 73 11.76 5.67 -1.52
C ILE A 73 11.11 5.28 -0.17
N ILE A 74 11.56 4.19 0.45
CA ILE A 74 11.01 3.71 1.73
C ILE A 74 11.24 4.75 2.83
N GLU A 75 12.40 5.38 2.88
CA GLU A 75 12.70 6.45 3.85
C GLU A 75 11.76 7.64 3.67
N LYS A 76 11.55 8.13 2.45
CA LYS A 76 10.59 9.20 2.15
C LYS A 76 9.17 8.83 2.58
N ILE A 77 8.77 7.59 2.33
CA ILE A 77 7.47 7.06 2.74
C ILE A 77 7.34 7.03 4.27
N LEU A 78 8.38 6.58 4.99
CA LEU A 78 8.39 6.51 6.45
C LEU A 78 8.42 7.90 7.11
N GLU A 79 8.96 8.90 6.43
CA GLU A 79 8.84 10.33 6.78
C GLU A 79 7.45 10.90 6.49
N GLY A 80 6.56 10.11 5.88
CA GLY A 80 5.22 10.53 5.54
C GLY A 80 5.17 11.51 4.37
N ARG A 81 6.13 11.41 3.43
CA ARG A 81 6.13 12.16 2.17
C ARG A 81 5.41 11.39 1.07
N ASP A 82 4.57 12.10 0.32
CA ASP A 82 3.96 11.58 -0.91
C ASP A 82 5.03 11.25 -1.96
N CYS A 83 4.88 10.12 -2.66
CA CYS A 83 5.87 9.62 -3.60
C CYS A 83 5.23 9.17 -4.93
N LEU A 84 5.67 9.73 -6.04
CA LEU A 84 5.41 9.14 -7.37
C LEU A 84 6.62 8.29 -7.76
N VAL A 85 6.40 7.00 -8.01
CA VAL A 85 7.47 6.04 -8.29
C VAL A 85 7.30 5.49 -9.69
N VAL A 86 8.17 5.88 -10.62
CA VAL A 86 8.14 5.38 -12.00
C VAL A 86 9.28 4.39 -12.18
N MET A 87 8.93 3.11 -12.30
CA MET A 87 9.92 2.03 -12.40
C MET A 87 9.47 0.96 -13.39
N ALA A 88 10.45 0.30 -14.01
CA ALA A 88 10.21 -0.84 -14.88
C ALA A 88 9.61 -2.03 -14.11
N THR A 89 8.95 -2.94 -14.82
CA THR A 89 8.55 -4.25 -14.27
C THR A 89 9.77 -5.03 -13.78
N GLY A 90 9.63 -5.83 -12.72
CA GLY A 90 10.74 -6.58 -12.13
C GLY A 90 11.75 -5.77 -11.32
N SER A 91 11.66 -4.43 -11.29
CA SER A 91 12.55 -3.54 -10.53
C SER A 91 12.45 -3.63 -9.00
N GLY A 92 11.51 -4.43 -8.48
CA GLY A 92 11.26 -4.57 -7.05
C GLY A 92 10.47 -3.43 -6.42
N LYS A 93 9.71 -2.67 -7.22
CA LYS A 93 8.84 -1.57 -6.75
C LYS A 93 7.86 -1.95 -5.62
N SER A 94 7.48 -3.23 -5.52
CA SER A 94 6.55 -3.69 -4.48
C SER A 94 7.14 -3.60 -3.09
N LEU A 95 8.43 -3.86 -2.93
CA LEU A 95 9.13 -3.69 -1.66
C LEU A 95 8.99 -2.27 -1.13
N CYS A 96 9.02 -1.27 -2.03
CA CYS A 96 8.94 0.14 -1.66
C CYS A 96 7.65 0.48 -0.89
N TYR A 97 6.54 -0.22 -1.16
CA TYR A 97 5.28 0.02 -0.46
C TYR A 97 4.90 -1.09 0.53
N GLN A 98 5.50 -2.29 0.43
CA GLN A 98 5.23 -3.41 1.33
C GLN A 98 6.05 -3.35 2.62
N VAL A 99 7.27 -2.81 2.58
CA VAL A 99 8.14 -2.71 3.77
C VAL A 99 7.68 -1.64 4.78
N PRO A 100 7.31 -0.40 4.35
CA PRO A 100 6.91 0.64 5.28
C PRO A 100 5.85 0.27 6.34
N PRO A 101 4.71 -0.36 5.99
CA PRO A 101 3.67 -0.70 6.97
C PRO A 101 4.17 -1.63 8.08
N LEU A 102 5.12 -2.53 7.76
CA LEU A 102 5.71 -3.47 8.73
C LEU A 102 6.57 -2.75 9.77
N ILE A 103 7.16 -1.62 9.40
CA ILE A 103 8.02 -0.79 10.27
C ILE A 103 7.16 0.18 11.07
N ALA A 104 6.21 0.82 10.40
CA ALA A 104 5.27 1.78 10.98
C ALA A 104 4.22 1.11 11.88
N LYS A 105 4.04 -0.22 11.78
CA LYS A 105 2.97 -0.98 12.43
C LYS A 105 1.60 -0.40 12.13
N LYS A 106 1.37 -0.08 10.86
CA LYS A 106 0.10 0.45 10.33
C LYS A 106 -0.31 -0.36 9.11
N THR A 107 -1.60 -0.43 8.83
CA THR A 107 -2.12 -1.06 7.61
C THR A 107 -1.82 -0.18 6.39
N ALA A 108 -1.19 -0.74 5.37
CA ALA A 108 -1.10 -0.11 4.05
C ALA A 108 -2.25 -0.57 3.14
N VAL A 109 -2.98 0.35 2.52
CA VAL A 109 -3.99 0.01 1.51
C VAL A 109 -3.38 0.09 0.11
N VAL A 110 -3.54 -0.97 -0.68
CA VAL A 110 -3.05 -1.08 -2.06
C VAL A 110 -4.20 -1.26 -3.04
N ILE A 111 -4.57 -0.19 -3.71
CA ILE A 111 -5.55 -0.19 -4.78
C ILE A 111 -4.97 -0.85 -6.05
N SER A 112 -5.65 -1.87 -6.58
CA SER A 112 -5.27 -2.55 -7.83
C SER A 112 -6.49 -2.89 -8.67
N PRO A 113 -6.45 -2.74 -10.01
CA PRO A 113 -7.59 -2.99 -10.87
C PRO A 113 -7.70 -4.47 -11.26
N LEU A 114 -6.65 -5.27 -10.98
CA LEU A 114 -6.58 -6.68 -11.37
C LEU A 114 -6.67 -7.55 -10.14
N ILE A 115 -7.79 -8.26 -10.00
CA ILE A 115 -8.04 -9.19 -8.87
C ILE A 115 -7.01 -10.31 -8.84
N SER A 116 -6.68 -10.89 -10.01
CA SER A 116 -5.64 -11.92 -10.11
C SER A 116 -4.30 -11.46 -9.55
N LEU A 117 -3.87 -10.23 -9.89
CA LEU A 117 -2.63 -9.66 -9.35
C LEU A 117 -2.71 -9.46 -7.83
N MET A 118 -3.86 -9.02 -7.30
CA MET A 118 -4.03 -8.90 -5.85
C MET A 118 -3.92 -10.26 -5.16
N GLN A 119 -4.57 -11.29 -5.70
CA GLN A 119 -4.53 -12.66 -5.17
C GLN A 119 -3.10 -13.19 -5.13
N ASP A 120 -2.34 -13.04 -6.21
CA ASP A 120 -0.93 -13.47 -6.28
C ASP A 120 -0.07 -12.75 -5.23
N GLN A 121 -0.25 -11.43 -5.08
CA GLN A 121 0.49 -10.65 -4.09
C GLN A 121 0.11 -11.03 -2.66
N VAL A 122 -1.18 -11.17 -2.35
CA VAL A 122 -1.68 -11.55 -1.02
C VAL A 122 -1.17 -12.93 -0.64
N MET A 123 -1.24 -13.90 -1.56
CA MET A 123 -0.73 -15.25 -1.33
C MET A 123 0.78 -15.24 -1.04
N ALA A 124 1.57 -14.51 -1.83
CA ALA A 124 3.01 -14.37 -1.59
C ALA A 124 3.34 -13.70 -0.25
N LEU A 125 2.53 -12.71 0.18
CA LEU A 125 2.69 -12.04 1.48
C LEU A 125 2.32 -12.97 2.65
N LYS A 126 1.22 -13.72 2.54
CA LYS A 126 0.80 -14.71 3.54
C LYS A 126 1.87 -15.80 3.74
N GLN A 127 2.47 -16.30 2.65
CA GLN A 127 3.58 -17.27 2.72
C GLN A 127 4.81 -16.72 3.46
N ARG A 128 5.00 -15.40 3.46
CA ARG A 128 6.07 -14.72 4.21
C ARG A 128 5.70 -14.41 5.65
N GLY A 129 4.51 -14.80 6.12
CA GLY A 129 4.00 -14.48 7.45
C GLY A 129 3.56 -13.03 7.62
N ILE A 130 3.29 -12.31 6.53
CA ILE A 130 2.72 -10.96 6.55
C ILE A 130 1.20 -11.06 6.52
N LYS A 131 0.51 -10.33 7.41
CA LYS A 131 -0.96 -10.33 7.44
C LYS A 131 -1.47 -9.50 6.27
N ALA A 132 -1.86 -10.16 5.19
CA ALA A 132 -2.37 -9.50 4.00
C ALA A 132 -3.74 -10.04 3.60
N GLU A 133 -4.57 -9.20 3.01
CA GLU A 133 -5.85 -9.61 2.40
C GLU A 133 -6.21 -8.71 1.23
N TYR A 134 -7.19 -9.09 0.41
CA TYR A 134 -7.78 -8.21 -0.61
C TYR A 134 -9.30 -8.05 -0.47
N LEU A 135 -9.80 -6.86 -0.78
CA LEU A 135 -11.23 -6.55 -0.86
C LEU A 135 -11.62 -6.18 -2.30
N SER A 136 -12.70 -6.79 -2.77
CA SER A 136 -13.30 -6.47 -4.06
C SER A 136 -14.81 -6.39 -3.92
N SER A 137 -15.50 -5.81 -4.90
CA SER A 137 -16.97 -5.83 -4.95
C SER A 137 -17.55 -7.24 -5.06
N ALA A 138 -16.77 -8.21 -5.54
CA ALA A 138 -17.18 -9.61 -5.66
C ALA A 138 -16.92 -10.43 -4.38
N GLN A 139 -16.19 -9.88 -3.40
CA GLN A 139 -15.88 -10.59 -2.16
C GLN A 139 -17.07 -10.52 -1.20
N THR A 140 -17.63 -11.68 -0.84
CA THR A 140 -18.80 -11.80 0.04
C THR A 140 -18.45 -12.10 1.50
N ASP A 141 -17.18 -12.36 1.81
CA ASP A 141 -16.76 -12.62 3.19
C ASP A 141 -16.78 -11.33 4.03
N SER A 142 -17.81 -11.20 4.85
CA SER A 142 -18.00 -10.09 5.79
C SER A 142 -16.90 -10.04 6.87
N ARG A 143 -16.24 -11.16 7.18
CA ARG A 143 -15.16 -11.20 8.17
C ARG A 143 -13.92 -10.48 7.65
N ALA A 144 -13.60 -10.64 6.37
CA ALA A 144 -12.48 -9.93 5.75
C ALA A 144 -12.64 -8.40 5.84
N GLN A 145 -13.87 -7.90 5.65
CA GLN A 145 -14.16 -6.48 5.81
C GLN A 145 -14.07 -6.03 7.28
N SER A 146 -14.67 -6.75 8.23
CA SER A 146 -14.58 -6.41 9.65
C SER A 146 -13.14 -6.47 10.19
N ASN A 147 -12.35 -7.44 9.73
CA ASN A 147 -10.92 -7.54 10.06
C ASN A 147 -10.10 -6.38 9.48
N ALA A 148 -10.47 -5.90 8.29
CA ALA A 148 -9.85 -4.73 7.68
C ALA A 148 -10.18 -3.45 8.46
N GLU A 149 -11.44 -3.26 8.84
CA GLU A 149 -11.90 -2.10 9.62
C GLU A 149 -11.27 -2.06 11.02
N SER A 150 -10.98 -3.23 11.60
CA SER A 150 -10.26 -3.35 12.89
C SER A 150 -8.73 -3.25 12.77
N GLY A 151 -8.18 -3.02 11.59
CA GLY A 151 -6.74 -2.85 11.38
C GLY A 151 -5.91 -4.12 11.57
N GLN A 152 -6.51 -5.31 11.36
CA GLN A 152 -5.82 -6.58 11.59
C GLN A 152 -4.80 -6.99 10.51
N PHE A 153 -4.75 -6.25 9.39
CA PHE A 153 -3.84 -6.52 8.29
C PHE A 153 -2.68 -5.52 8.25
N ASP A 154 -1.48 -6.00 7.91
CA ASP A 154 -0.34 -5.16 7.58
C ASP A 154 -0.53 -4.53 6.19
N ILE A 155 -1.11 -5.28 5.24
CA ILE A 155 -1.29 -4.85 3.85
C ILE A 155 -2.67 -5.30 3.33
N LEU A 156 -3.49 -4.35 2.92
CA LEU A 156 -4.83 -4.59 2.40
C LEU A 156 -4.92 -4.17 0.93
N TYR A 157 -5.08 -5.13 0.02
CA TYR A 157 -5.35 -4.82 -1.38
C TYR A 157 -6.83 -4.48 -1.58
N MET A 158 -7.14 -3.62 -2.55
CA MET A 158 -8.53 -3.22 -2.81
C MET A 158 -8.77 -2.91 -4.29
N THR A 159 -9.94 -3.24 -4.83
CA THR A 159 -10.29 -2.71 -6.16
C THR A 159 -10.64 -1.22 -6.09
N PRO A 160 -10.44 -0.44 -7.18
CA PRO A 160 -10.83 0.97 -7.21
C PRO A 160 -12.31 1.18 -6.88
N GLU A 161 -13.18 0.27 -7.33
CA GLU A 161 -14.63 0.31 -7.09
C GLU A 161 -14.94 0.14 -5.60
N LYS A 162 -14.30 -0.84 -4.95
CA LYS A 162 -14.48 -1.06 -3.51
C LYS A 162 -13.94 0.13 -2.70
N ALA A 163 -12.79 0.68 -3.07
CA ALA A 163 -12.25 1.88 -2.43
C ALA A 163 -13.19 3.08 -2.53
N CYS A 164 -13.93 3.18 -3.64
CA CYS A 164 -14.95 4.22 -3.81
C CYS A 164 -16.24 3.94 -3.03
N SER A 165 -16.58 2.67 -2.75
CA SER A 165 -17.84 2.28 -2.11
C SER A 165 -17.78 2.21 -0.59
N VAL A 166 -16.59 2.21 0.02
CA VAL A 166 -16.47 2.27 1.49
C VAL A 166 -17.06 3.60 1.94
N ALA A 167 -18.27 3.55 2.51
CA ALA A 167 -18.91 4.70 3.13
C ALA A 167 -18.09 5.10 4.36
N VAL A 168 -17.84 6.39 4.50
CA VAL A 168 -17.18 6.93 5.68
C VAL A 168 -18.20 6.91 6.80
N SER A 169 -17.95 6.08 7.80
CA SER A 169 -18.60 6.20 9.09
C SER A 169 -18.22 7.57 9.65
N ASN A 170 -19.22 8.45 9.83
CA ASN A 170 -19.07 9.75 10.49
C ASN A 170 -18.76 9.58 11.97
#